data_AF-A0ABD5YN73-F1
#
_entry.id   AF-A0ABD5YN73-F1
#
_cell.length_a   1.000
_cell.length_b   1.000
_cell.length_c   1.000
_cell.angle_alpha   90.00
_cell.angle_beta   90.00
_cell.angle_gamma   90.00
#
_symmetry.space_group_name_H-M   'P 1'
#
loop_
_entity.id
_entity.type
_entity.pdbx_description
1 polymer ?
#
loop_
_entity_poly.entity_id
_entity_poly.type
_entity_poly.pdbx_seq_one_letter_code
_entity_poly.pdbx_strand_id
1 'polypeptide(L)' 'MRQDVVATAISLYQARTLTLEQAARYVGITPGMMRERLRLKNIEIRDESVSADEEFAVAD' A
#
# COMPACT_ATOMS: atom_id res chain seq x y z
N MET A 1 12.32 10.89 -14.65
CA MET A 1 10.98 10.61 -15.23
C MET A 1 10.26 9.47 -14.53
N ARG A 2 10.70 8.20 -14.52
CA ARG A 2 9.97 7.14 -13.77
C ARG A 2 10.10 7.22 -12.24
N GLN A 3 11.19 7.79 -11.71
CA GLN A 3 11.36 7.95 -10.26
C GLN A 3 10.41 9.00 -9.65
N ASP A 4 10.01 10.00 -10.44
CA ASP A 4 9.12 11.09 -10.01
C ASP A 4 7.70 10.58 -9.73
N VAL A 5 7.17 9.70 -10.59
CA VAL A 5 5.79 9.20 -10.50
C VAL A 5 5.56 8.37 -9.23
N VAL A 6 6.58 7.59 -8.83
CA VAL A 6 6.53 6.79 -7.59
C VAL A 6 6.56 7.69 -6.35
N ALA A 7 7.38 8.74 -6.38
CA ALA A 7 7.41 9.71 -5.29
C ALA A 7 6.05 10.43 -5.17
N THR A 8 5.44 10.84 -6.28
CA THR A 8 4.09 11.44 -6.29
C THR A 8 3.04 10.51 -5.70
N ALA A 9 3.01 9.24 -6.12
CA ALA A 9 2.04 8.28 -5.60
C ALA A 9 2.17 8.07 -4.08
N ILE A 10 3.40 8.04 -3.58
CA ILE A 10 3.68 7.93 -2.15
C ILE A 10 3.22 9.20 -1.41
N SER A 11 3.50 10.39 -1.94
CA SER A 11 3.03 11.65 -1.35
C SER A 11 1.50 11.72 -1.32
N LEU A 12 0.82 11.30 -2.39
CA LEU A 12 -0.64 11.25 -2.45
C LEU A 12 -1.24 10.23 -1.47
N TYR A 13 -0.57 9.09 -1.27
CA TYR A 13 -0.94 8.12 -0.24
C TYR A 13 -0.80 8.71 1.18
N GLN A 14 0.33 9.38 1.47
CA GLN A 14 0.54 10.04 2.77
C GLN A 14 -0.44 11.19 3.03
N ALA A 15 -0.80 11.94 1.98
CA ALA A 15 -1.81 12.98 2.02
C ALA A 15 -3.25 12.44 2.19
N ARG A 16 -3.41 11.11 2.33
CA ARG A 16 -4.71 10.41 2.41
C ARG A 16 -5.61 10.69 1.20
N THR A 17 -5.01 11.05 0.07
CA THR A 17 -5.72 11.32 -1.19
C THR A 17 -5.94 10.04 -1.98
N LEU A 18 -4.99 9.10 -1.92
CA LEU A 18 -5.08 7.80 -2.56
C LEU A 18 -4.98 6.66 -1.55
N THR A 19 -5.71 5.58 -1.79
CA THR A 19 -5.51 4.31 -1.07
C THR A 19 -4.26 3.59 -1.59
N LEU A 20 -3.79 2.56 -0.88
CA LEU A 20 -2.63 1.77 -1.29
C LEU A 20 -2.80 1.19 -2.70
N GLU A 21 -4.00 0.67 -3.00
CA GLU A 21 -4.34 0.13 -4.31
C GLU A 21 -4.35 1.20 -5.40
N GLN A 22 -4.92 2.37 -5.13
CA GLN A 22 -4.96 3.46 -6.10
C GLN A 22 -3.56 4.01 -6.37
N ALA A 23 -2.73 4.13 -5.35
CA ALA A 23 -1.34 4.57 -5.49
C ALA A 23 -0.51 3.54 -6.28
N ALA A 24 -0.75 2.24 -6.10
CA ALA A 24 -0.12 1.18 -6.89
C ALA A 24 -0.56 1.24 -8.37
N ARG A 25 -1.86 1.44 -8.61
CA ARG A 25 -2.44 1.58 -9.96
C ARG A 25 -1.89 2.81 -10.68
N TYR A 26 -1.69 3.92 -9.96
CA TYR A 26 -1.13 5.17 -10.48
C TYR A 26 0.28 4.99 -11.06
N VAL A 27 1.08 4.10 -10.46
CA VAL A 27 2.45 3.82 -10.90
C VAL A 27 2.57 2.54 -11.75
N GLY A 28 1.45 1.84 -11.98
CA GLY A 28 1.39 0.61 -12.77
C GLY A 28 2.02 -0.61 -12.09
N ILE A 29 2.01 -0.69 -10.75
CA ILE A 29 2.51 -1.84 -9.99
C ILE A 29 1.40 -2.49 -9.16
N THR A 30 1.70 -3.64 -8.56
CA THR A 30 0.77 -4.30 -7.63
C THR A 30 0.74 -3.64 -6.26
N PRO A 31 -0.38 -3.70 -5.52
CA PRO A 31 -0.47 -3.17 -4.15
C PRO A 31 0.61 -3.75 -3.22
N GLY A 32 0.97 -5.03 -3.38
CA GLY A 32 2.06 -5.67 -2.63
C GLY A 32 3.43 -5.02 -2.88
N MET A 33 3.77 -4.72 -4.14
CA MET A 33 5.00 -4.00 -4.47
C MET A 33 4.99 -2.57 -3.91
N MET A 34 3.83 -1.90 -3.94
CA MET A 34 3.68 -0.58 -3.33
C MET A 34 3.88 -0.63 -1.81
N ARG A 35 3.38 -1.69 -1.16
CA ARG A 35 3.58 -1.96 0.27
C ARG A 35 5.06 -2.11 0.61
N GLU A 36 5.81 -2.91 -0.14
CA GLU A 36 7.27 -3.04 0.05
C GLU A 36 7.98 -1.69 -0.14
N ARG A 37 7.59 -0.90 -1.15
CA ARG A 37 8.19 0.42 -1.40
C ARG A 37 7.96 1.41 -0.28
N LEU A 38 6.77 1.38 0.33
CA LEU A 38 6.46 2.19 1.52
C LEU A 38 7.27 1.73 2.73
N ARG A 39 7.39 0.41 2.97
CA ARG A 39 8.23 -0.15 4.03
C ARG A 39 9.70 0.22 3.89
N LEU A 40 10.26 0.13 2.68
CA LEU A 40 11.64 0.53 2.40
C LEU A 40 11.91 2.01 2.72
N LYS A 41 10.86 2.85 2.74
CA LYS A 41 10.93 4.27 3.08
C LYS A 41 10.52 4.57 4.52
N ASN A 42 10.34 3.54 5.37
CA ASN A 42 9.83 3.67 6.74
C ASN A 42 8.49 4.43 6.82
N ILE A 43 7.65 4.28 5.79
CA ILE A 43 6.32 4.90 5.77
C ILE A 43 5.32 3.90 6.34
N GLU A 44 4.57 4.32 7.34
CA GLU A 44 3.53 3.52 7.96
C GLU A 44 2.43 3.18 6.94
N ILE A 45 2.09 1.91 6.87
CA ILE A 45 1.10 1.39 5.95
C ILE A 45 -0.21 1.29 6.70
N ARG A 46 -1.11 2.17 6.29
CA ARG A 46 -2.48 2.29 6.75
C ARG A 46 -3.25 1.29 5.90
N ASP A 47 -3.17 0.03 6.28
CA ASP A 47 -3.99 -1.01 5.66
C ASP A 47 -5.42 -0.80 6.18
N GLU A 48 -6.31 -0.36 5.29
CA GLU A 48 -7.76 -0.41 5.51
C GLU A 48 -8.30 -1.84 5.28
N SER A 49 -7.41 -2.85 5.28
CA SER A 49 -7.82 -4.24 5.29
C SER A 49 -8.13 -4.63 6.74
N VAL A 50 -9.37 -4.33 7.11
CA VAL A 50 -10.13 -5.13 8.07
C VAL A 50 -9.87 -6.61 7.78
N SER A 51 -9.37 -7.32 8.79
CA SER A 51 -9.42 -8.77 9.04
C SER A 51 -9.53 -9.71 7.83
N ALA A 52 -8.45 -10.41 7.50
CA ALA A 52 -8.52 -11.69 6.78
C ALA A 52 -7.41 -12.67 7.20
N ASP A 53 -7.04 -12.68 8.48
CA ASP A 53 -6.18 -13.73 9.06
C ASP A 53 -6.65 -14.13 10.49
N GLU A 54 -7.97 -14.05 10.75
CA GLU A 54 -8.57 -14.47 12.02
C GLU A 54 -9.62 -15.58 11.85
N GLU A 55 -9.58 -16.34 10.75
CA GLU A 55 -10.45 -17.51 10.58
C GLU A 55 -9.67 -18.74 10.09
N PHE A 56 -8.62 -19.13 10.82
CA PHE A 56 -8.14 -20.51 10.80
C PHE A 56 -7.64 -20.90 12.19
N ALA A 57 -8.56 -21.43 13.01
CA ALA A 57 -8.35 -22.47 14.03
C ALA A 57 -9.28 -22.28 15.26
N VAL A 58 -10.59 -22.42 15.07
CA VAL A 58 -11.40 -23.10 16.09
C VAL A 58 -11.55 -24.53 15.58
N ALA A 59 -10.61 -25.40 15.96
CA ALA A 59 -10.74 -26.83 15.71
C ALA A 59 -11.67 -27.41 16.78
N ASP A 60 -12.73 -28.05 16.29
CA ASP A 60 -13.69 -28.91 16.99
C ASP A 60 -13.01 -30.02 17.80
#